data_AF-A0A1F9UGP0-F1
#
_entry.id   AF-A0A1F9UGP0-F1
#
_cell.length_a   1.000
_cell.length_b   1.000
_cell.length_c   1.000
_cell.angle_alpha   90.00
_cell.angle_beta   90.00
_cell.angle_gamma   90.00
#
_symmetry.space_group_name_H-M   'P 1'
#
loop_
_entity.id
_entity.type
_entity.pdbx_description
1 polymer ?
#
loop_
_entity_poly.entity_id
_entity_poly.type
_entity_poly.pdbx_seq_one_letter_code
_entity_poly.pdbx_strand_id
1 'polypeptide(L)'
;MAGKSIEPPVIVIDSREQRPYDFPGAIVKGIPSGDYSLLGFENQVAVERKSKEDAYASLGAGRVRFEKELERLSKLDYAAIVIESTLEEFLEAPAFTRMNPKAAVNSIIAWSVKYRVCVFFAGNRRLGRNLTLRLLEKFWKYNREESSCS
;
A
#
# COMPACT_ATOMS: atom_id res chain seq x y z
N MET A 1 -37.40 9.30 4.81
CA MET A 1 -36.62 8.78 3.67
C MET A 1 -35.65 7.76 4.21
N ALA A 2 -35.79 6.48 3.87
CA ALA A 2 -34.84 5.46 4.30
C ALA A 2 -33.48 5.79 3.67
N GLY A 3 -32.46 6.04 4.51
CA GLY A 3 -31.10 6.27 4.04
C GLY A 3 -30.68 5.08 3.18
N LYS A 4 -30.30 5.34 1.93
CA LYS A 4 -29.85 4.31 0.99
C LYS A 4 -28.71 3.54 1.66
N SER A 5 -28.90 2.26 1.94
CA SER A 5 -27.85 1.38 2.45
C SER A 5 -26.70 1.40 1.45
N ILE A 6 -25.58 2.01 1.83
CA ILE A 6 -24.41 2.13 0.96
C ILE A 6 -23.68 0.79 1.05
N GLU A 7 -23.63 0.06 -0.05
CA GLU A 7 -22.80 -1.14 -0.11
C GLU A 7 -21.32 -0.77 0.12
N PRO A 8 -20.62 -1.51 1.00
CA PRO A 8 -19.21 -1.26 1.26
C PRO A 8 -18.37 -1.53 0.00
N PRO A 9 -17.21 -0.86 -0.16
CA PRO A 9 -16.32 -1.14 -1.27
C PRO A 9 -15.81 -2.59 -1.20
N VAL A 10 -15.76 -3.25 -2.35
CA VAL A 10 -15.16 -4.59 -2.48
C VAL A 10 -13.66 -4.43 -2.67
N ILE A 11 -12.87 -4.99 -1.76
CA ILE A 11 -11.41 -5.01 -1.87
C ILE A 11 -10.99 -6.03 -2.93
N VAL A 12 -10.03 -5.64 -3.75
CA VAL A 12 -9.35 -6.50 -4.71
C VAL A 12 -7.97 -6.82 -4.19
N ILE A 13 -7.62 -8.10 -4.15
CA ILE A 13 -6.28 -8.60 -3.81
C ILE A 13 -5.59 -9.01 -5.11
N ASP A 14 -4.37 -8.53 -5.32
CA ASP A 14 -3.59 -8.92 -6.49
C ASP A 14 -3.30 -10.43 -6.48
N SER A 15 -3.55 -11.08 -7.62
CA SER A 15 -3.35 -12.53 -7.77
C SER A 15 -1.91 -13.02 -7.57
N ARG A 16 -0.91 -12.12 -7.57
CA ARG A 16 0.51 -12.46 -7.34
C ARG A 16 0.92 -12.34 -5.87
N GLU A 17 0.09 -11.74 -5.01
CA GLU A 17 0.41 -11.58 -3.59
C GLU A 17 0.35 -12.92 -2.87
N GLN A 18 1.49 -13.37 -2.34
CA GLN A 18 1.64 -14.72 -1.79
C GLN A 18 1.15 -14.84 -0.35
N ARG A 19 1.14 -13.74 0.40
CA ARG A 19 0.76 -13.70 1.81
C ARG A 19 -0.29 -12.61 2.06
N PRO A 20 -1.44 -12.69 1.38
CA PRO A 20 -2.42 -11.62 1.41
C PRO A 20 -3.01 -11.45 2.80
N TYR A 21 -3.43 -10.23 3.10
CA TYR A 21 -4.35 -9.97 4.19
C TYR A 21 -5.71 -10.61 3.91
N ASP A 22 -6.37 -11.02 4.99
CA ASP A 22 -7.75 -11.51 4.90
C ASP A 22 -8.75 -10.36 5.04
N PHE A 23 -9.56 -10.14 4.02
CA PHE A 23 -10.62 -9.13 4.00
C PHE A 23 -11.96 -9.79 3.66
N PRO A 24 -12.98 -9.69 4.54
CA PRO A 24 -14.29 -10.26 4.27
C PRO A 24 -14.88 -9.72 2.95
N GLY A 25 -15.30 -10.63 2.07
CA GLY A 25 -15.89 -10.28 0.78
C GLY A 25 -14.90 -9.77 -0.28
N ALA A 26 -13.58 -9.82 -0.01
CA ALA A 26 -12.58 -9.48 -1.01
C ALA A 26 -12.51 -10.52 -2.13
N ILE A 27 -12.09 -10.07 -3.31
CA ILE A 27 -11.88 -10.91 -4.48
C ILE A 27 -10.42 -10.93 -4.88
N VAL A 28 -9.97 -12.02 -5.51
CA VAL A 28 -8.61 -12.15 -6.04
C VAL A 28 -8.64 -11.99 -7.55
N LYS A 29 -7.84 -11.07 -8.09
CA LYS A 29 -7.60 -10.91 -9.54
C LYS A 29 -6.31 -10.17 -9.80
N GLY A 30 -5.81 -10.18 -11.04
CA GLY A 30 -4.68 -9.34 -11.41
C GLY A 30 -5.05 -7.86 -11.36
N ILE A 31 -4.21 -7.04 -10.72
CA ILE A 31 -4.31 -5.58 -10.76
C ILE A 31 -3.05 -4.95 -11.39
N PRO A 32 -3.14 -3.72 -11.93
CA PRO A 32 -2.03 -3.10 -12.64
C PRO A 32 -0.78 -2.86 -11.78
N SER A 33 -0.98 -2.50 -10.50
CA SER A 33 0.09 -2.16 -9.55
C SER A 33 -0.40 -2.30 -8.11
N GLY A 34 0.51 -2.60 -7.18
CA GLY A 34 0.20 -2.81 -5.76
C GLY A 34 -0.35 -4.20 -5.47
N ASP A 35 -0.61 -4.45 -4.18
CA ASP A 35 -1.14 -5.72 -3.68
C ASP A 35 -2.65 -5.66 -3.40
N TYR A 36 -3.18 -4.47 -3.12
CA TYR A 36 -4.59 -4.25 -2.80
C TYR A 36 -5.15 -3.06 -3.54
N SER A 37 -6.40 -3.16 -3.97
CA SER A 37 -7.15 -2.07 -4.59
C SER A 37 -8.65 -2.23 -4.28
N LEU A 38 -9.51 -1.49 -5.00
CA LEU A 38 -10.96 -1.56 -4.92
C LEU A 38 -11.57 -1.94 -6.27
N LEU A 39 -12.65 -2.71 -6.22
CA LEU A 39 -13.36 -3.14 -7.42
C LEU A 39 -13.92 -1.94 -8.20
N GLY A 40 -13.51 -1.79 -9.45
CA GLY A 40 -13.87 -0.67 -10.33
C GLY A 40 -12.95 0.55 -10.21
N PHE A 41 -11.97 0.52 -9.32
CA PHE A 41 -11.01 1.61 -9.05
C PHE A 41 -9.55 1.13 -9.15
N GLU A 42 -9.29 0.03 -9.85
CA GLU A 42 -7.97 -0.62 -9.93
C GLU A 42 -6.90 0.23 -10.60
N ASN A 43 -7.31 1.23 -11.37
CA ASN A 43 -6.44 2.20 -12.02
C ASN A 43 -6.39 3.55 -11.27
N GLN A 44 -7.02 3.66 -10.11
CA GLN A 44 -7.14 4.91 -9.35
C GLN A 44 -6.56 4.80 -7.93
N VAL A 45 -6.66 3.62 -7.29
CA VAL A 45 -6.13 3.40 -5.95
C VAL A 45 -5.35 2.10 -5.83
N ALA A 46 -4.21 2.13 -5.15
CA ALA A 46 -3.54 0.90 -4.74
C ALA A 46 -2.80 1.04 -3.40
N VAL A 47 -2.70 -0.08 -2.68
CA VAL A 47 -1.83 -0.23 -1.52
C VAL A 47 -0.81 -1.34 -1.80
N GLU A 48 0.46 -0.99 -1.68
CA GLU A 48 1.61 -1.90 -1.70
C GLU A 48 1.93 -2.32 -0.26
N ARG A 49 1.88 -3.62 0.04
CA ARG A 49 2.24 -4.15 1.36
C ARG A 49 3.70 -4.57 1.34
N LYS A 50 4.44 -4.22 2.39
CA LYS A 50 5.79 -4.74 2.60
C LYS A 50 6.01 -5.21 4.03
N SER A 51 6.64 -6.37 4.18
CA SER A 51 7.33 -6.68 5.44
C SER A 51 8.57 -5.79 5.58
N LYS A 52 9.16 -5.76 6.78
CA LYS A 52 10.45 -5.10 7.01
C LYS A 52 11.52 -5.69 6.10
N GLU A 53 11.59 -7.00 6.00
CA GLU A 53 12.54 -7.75 5.19
C GLU A 53 12.38 -7.40 3.70
N ASP A 54 11.14 -7.41 3.20
CA ASP A 54 10.86 -7.09 1.78
C ASP A 54 11.18 -5.63 1.45
N ALA A 55 10.96 -4.71 2.39
CA ALA A 55 11.34 -3.30 2.23
C ALA A 55 12.87 -3.15 2.14
N TYR A 56 13.64 -3.80 3.01
CA TYR A 56 15.12 -3.80 2.92
C TYR A 56 15.63 -4.49 1.65
N ALA A 57 15.00 -5.59 1.23
CA ALA A 57 15.33 -6.25 -0.03
C ALA A 57 15.07 -5.34 -1.25
N SER A 58 13.94 -4.60 -1.21
CA SER A 58 13.58 -3.62 -2.23
C SER A 58 14.51 -2.41 -2.25
N LEU A 59 15.09 -2.03 -1.11
CA LEU A 59 16.07 -0.93 -1.04
C LEU A 59 17.46 -1.34 -1.55
N GLY A 60 17.81 -2.61 -1.44
CA GLY A 60 19.06 -3.20 -1.90
C GLY A 60 18.97 -3.76 -3.32
N ALA A 61 19.07 -5.09 -3.44
CA ALA A 61 19.10 -5.76 -4.75
C ALA A 61 17.83 -5.54 -5.59
N GLY A 62 16.68 -5.33 -4.94
CA GLY A 62 15.39 -5.11 -5.59
C GLY A 62 15.16 -3.67 -6.08
N ARG A 63 16.10 -2.75 -5.86
CA ARG A 63 15.89 -1.30 -6.01
C ARG A 63 15.35 -0.88 -7.37
N VAL A 64 16.02 -1.28 -8.44
CA VAL A 64 15.62 -0.90 -9.81
C VAL A 64 14.24 -1.45 -10.16
N ARG A 65 13.91 -2.65 -9.69
CA ARG A 65 12.59 -3.24 -9.91
C ARG A 65 11.52 -2.47 -9.15
N PHE A 66 11.77 -2.13 -7.88
CA PHE A 66 10.79 -1.45 -7.06
C PHE A 66 10.61 0.03 -7.45
N GLU A 67 11.64 0.70 -7.96
CA GLU A 67 11.48 2.05 -8.52
C GLU A 67 10.54 2.08 -9.74
N LYS A 68 10.53 1.04 -10.58
CA LYS A 68 9.53 0.90 -11.67
C LYS A 68 8.11 0.68 -11.16
N GLU A 69 7.96 0.07 -9.99
CA GLU A 69 6.68 -0.11 -9.34
C GLU A 69 6.18 1.20 -8.73
N LEU A 70 7.07 1.95 -8.06
CA LEU A 70 6.80 3.33 -7.62
C LEU A 70 6.38 4.24 -8.77
N GLU A 71 6.99 4.12 -9.94
CA GLU A 71 6.58 4.86 -11.16
C GLU A 71 5.15 4.54 -11.59
N ARG A 72 4.70 3.28 -11.46
CA ARG A 72 3.31 2.91 -11.77
C ARG A 72 2.35 3.43 -10.70
N LEU A 73 2.70 3.23 -9.43
CA LEU A 73 1.92 3.72 -8.28
C LEU A 73 1.75 5.24 -8.32
N SER A 74 2.77 5.98 -8.74
CA SER A 74 2.74 7.46 -8.82
C SER A 74 1.72 8.02 -9.83
N LYS A 75 1.15 7.17 -10.69
CA LYS A 75 0.13 7.57 -11.68
C LYS A 75 -1.30 7.37 -11.18
N LEU A 76 -1.47 6.76 -10.01
CA LEU A 76 -2.77 6.55 -9.39
C LEU A 76 -3.19 7.81 -8.64
N ASP A 77 -4.49 8.02 -8.50
CA ASP A 77 -5.05 9.13 -7.72
C ASP A 77 -4.67 9.02 -6.23
N TYR A 78 -4.56 7.77 -5.73
CA TYR A 78 -3.99 7.49 -4.42
C TYR A 78 -3.16 6.22 -4.42
N ALA A 79 -1.94 6.31 -3.91
CA ALA A 79 -1.09 5.15 -3.66
C ALA A 79 -0.42 5.22 -2.30
N ALA A 80 -0.32 4.09 -1.62
CA ALA A 80 0.38 3.97 -0.35
C ALA A 80 1.23 2.70 -0.28
N ILE A 81 2.38 2.81 0.38
CA ILE A 81 3.16 1.67 0.86
C ILE A 81 2.88 1.51 2.35
N VAL A 82 2.45 0.33 2.75
CA VAL A 82 2.23 -0.05 4.14
C VAL A 82 3.31 -1.04 4.56
N ILE A 83 4.22 -0.60 5.42
CA ILE A 83 5.33 -1.38 5.95
C ILE A 83 4.92 -1.97 7.30
N GLU A 84 5.00 -3.29 7.44
CA GLU A 84 4.67 -4.05 8.66
C GLU A 84 5.76 -3.97 9.73
N SER A 85 6.14 -2.75 10.09
CA SER A 85 7.14 -2.46 11.13
C SER A 85 6.86 -1.11 11.74
N THR A 86 7.28 -0.87 12.99
CA THR A 86 7.41 0.51 13.49
C THR A 86 8.64 1.18 12.86
N LEU A 87 8.73 2.51 12.92
CA LEU A 87 9.96 3.19 12.47
C LEU A 87 11.17 2.79 13.34
N GLU A 88 10.96 2.58 14.65
CA GLU A 88 11.98 2.13 15.59
C GLU A 88 12.51 0.74 15.21
N GLU A 89 11.63 -0.24 15.02
CA GLU A 89 12.01 -1.58 14.58
C GLU A 89 12.65 -1.57 13.18
N PHE A 90 12.21 -0.66 12.30
CA PHE A 90 12.78 -0.51 10.97
C PHE A 90 14.20 0.04 11.00
N LEU A 91 14.56 0.82 12.03
CA LEU A 91 15.92 1.31 12.25
C LEU A 91 16.88 0.20 12.73
N GLU A 92 16.37 -1.00 13.00
CA GLU A 92 17.16 -2.20 13.24
C GLU A 92 17.21 -3.04 11.96
N ALA A 93 18.34 -2.99 11.24
CA ALA A 93 18.46 -3.67 9.95
C ALA A 93 18.33 -5.21 10.07
N PRO A 94 17.63 -5.90 9.15
CA PRO A 94 17.62 -7.36 9.10
C PRO A 94 19.01 -7.95 8.91
N ALA A 95 19.25 -9.14 9.48
CA ALA A 95 20.57 -9.79 9.48
C ALA A 95 21.13 -10.09 8.07
N PHE A 96 20.28 -10.20 7.05
CA PHE A 96 20.71 -10.49 5.68
C PHE A 96 21.35 -9.30 4.95
N THR A 97 21.26 -8.08 5.50
CA THR A 97 21.72 -6.86 4.83
C THR A 97 22.76 -6.11 5.67
N ARG A 98 23.72 -5.48 4.99
CA ARG A 98 24.69 -4.55 5.60
C ARG A 98 24.31 -3.08 5.39
N MET A 99 23.11 -2.82 4.85
CA MET A 99 22.62 -1.47 4.62
C MET A 99 22.53 -0.70 5.94
N ASN A 100 23.02 0.53 5.95
CA ASN A 100 22.82 1.41 7.10
C ASN A 100 21.31 1.72 7.25
N PRO A 101 20.69 1.41 8.40
CA PRO A 101 19.26 1.60 8.60
C PRO A 101 18.79 3.06 8.46
N LYS A 102 19.64 4.03 8.80
CA LYS A 102 19.34 5.46 8.58
C LYS A 102 19.29 5.80 7.08
N ALA A 103 20.17 5.19 6.29
CA ALA A 103 20.15 5.33 4.83
C ALA A 103 18.93 4.64 4.20
N ALA A 104 18.47 3.52 4.77
CA ALA A 104 17.24 2.85 4.39
C ALA A 104 16.02 3.76 4.61
N VAL A 105 15.89 4.36 5.79
CA VAL A 105 14.82 5.32 6.10
C VAL A 105 14.88 6.54 5.18
N ASN A 106 16.07 7.12 4.96
CA ASN A 106 16.22 8.26 4.05
C ASN A 106 15.79 7.92 2.61
N SER A 107 16.06 6.70 2.14
CA SER A 107 15.59 6.25 0.82
C SER A 107 14.07 6.16 0.74
N ILE A 108 13.43 5.65 1.79
CA ILE A 108 11.95 5.57 1.87
C ILE A 108 11.34 6.98 1.85
N ILE A 109 11.90 7.92 2.62
CA ILE A 109 11.47 9.33 2.63
C ILE A 109 11.68 9.96 1.25
N ALA A 110 12.83 9.72 0.61
CA ALA A 110 13.10 10.23 -0.72
C ALA A 110 12.08 9.69 -1.74
N TRP A 111 11.72 8.41 -1.65
CA TRP A 111 10.70 7.80 -2.51
C TRP A 111 9.31 8.40 -2.27
N SER A 112 8.92 8.63 -1.02
CA SER A 112 7.60 9.21 -0.72
C SER A 112 7.45 10.62 -1.30
N VAL A 113 8.51 11.42 -1.26
CA VAL A 113 8.53 12.77 -1.85
C VAL A 113 8.61 12.71 -3.37
N LYS A 114 9.55 11.93 -3.93
CA LYS A 114 9.81 11.87 -5.37
C LYS A 114 8.62 11.33 -6.16
N TYR A 115 8.03 10.23 -5.69
CA TYR A 115 6.95 9.53 -6.39
C TYR A 115 5.57 9.93 -5.88
N ARG A 116 5.49 10.79 -4.84
CA ARG A 116 4.24 11.22 -4.19
C ARG A 116 3.38 10.03 -3.71
N VAL A 117 4.03 8.93 -3.37
CA VAL A 117 3.39 7.74 -2.80
C VAL A 117 3.47 7.84 -1.27
N CYS A 118 2.32 7.75 -0.60
CA CYS A 118 2.30 7.78 0.86
C CYS A 118 3.06 6.57 1.44
N VAL A 119 3.75 6.73 2.55
CA VAL A 119 4.39 5.60 3.25
C VAL A 119 3.96 5.58 4.70
N PHE A 120 3.54 4.41 5.17
CA PHE A 120 3.11 4.19 6.54
C PHE A 120 3.87 3.03 7.19
N PHE A 121 4.41 3.28 8.38
CA PHE A 121 4.93 2.25 9.29
C PHE A 121 3.80 1.80 10.19
N ALA A 122 3.25 0.62 9.92
CA ALA A 122 2.04 0.12 10.58
C ALA A 122 2.33 -0.67 11.85
N GLY A 123 3.58 -0.90 12.23
CA GLY A 123 3.95 -1.70 13.40
C GLY A 123 4.02 -3.19 13.06
N ASN A 124 2.89 -3.85 12.80
CA ASN A 124 2.89 -5.28 12.50
C ASN A 124 1.82 -5.66 11.46
N ARG A 125 1.84 -6.91 11.01
CA ARG A 125 0.91 -7.47 10.02
C ARG A 125 -0.56 -7.17 10.30
N ARG A 126 -1.01 -7.33 11.54
CA ARG A 126 -2.41 -7.09 11.94
C ARG A 126 -2.79 -5.62 11.78
N LEU A 127 -1.90 -4.73 12.19
CA LEU A 127 -2.12 -3.28 12.05
C LEU A 127 -1.97 -2.83 10.59
N GLY A 128 -1.07 -3.43 9.82
CA GLY A 128 -0.93 -3.19 8.38
C GLY A 128 -2.19 -3.54 7.60
N ARG A 129 -2.82 -4.68 7.90
CA ARG A 129 -4.16 -5.03 7.39
C ARG A 129 -5.18 -3.94 7.69
N ASN A 130 -5.29 -3.54 8.95
CA ASN A 130 -6.31 -2.58 9.37
C ASN A 130 -6.09 -1.21 8.74
N LEU A 131 -4.83 -0.77 8.64
CA LEU A 131 -4.49 0.47 7.96
C LEU A 131 -4.84 0.41 6.47
N THR A 132 -4.48 -0.68 5.80
CA THR A 132 -4.81 -0.92 4.39
C THR A 132 -6.31 -0.82 4.14
N LEU A 133 -7.13 -1.49 4.97
CA LEU A 133 -8.59 -1.37 4.91
C LEU A 133 -9.06 0.08 5.04
N ARG A 134 -8.56 0.80 6.06
CA ARG A 134 -8.99 2.19 6.31
C ARG A 134 -8.58 3.13 5.20
N LEU A 135 -7.39 2.96 4.61
CA LEU A 135 -6.95 3.77 3.47
C LEU A 135 -7.88 3.61 2.28
N LEU A 136 -8.20 2.36 1.92
CA LEU A 136 -9.10 2.06 0.80
C LEU A 136 -10.53 2.56 1.07
N GLU A 137 -11.07 2.34 2.28
CA GLU A 137 -12.40 2.86 2.67
C GLU A 137 -12.47 4.38 2.59
N LYS A 138 -11.41 5.09 2.99
CA LYS A 138 -11.36 6.55 2.92
C LYS A 138 -11.29 7.05 1.49
N PHE A 139 -10.45 6.43 0.66
CA PHE A 139 -10.41 6.73 -0.77
C PHE A 139 -11.79 6.57 -1.41
N TRP A 140 -12.46 5.44 -1.19
CA TRP A 140 -13.82 5.18 -1.69
C TRP A 140 -14.81 6.26 -1.25
N LYS A 141 -14.81 6.61 0.03
CA LYS A 141 -15.72 7.60 0.59
C LYS A 141 -15.58 8.95 -0.13
N TYR A 142 -14.36 9.46 -0.26
CA TYR A 142 -14.13 10.81 -0.81
C TYR A 142 -14.40 10.89 -2.31
N ASN A 143 -14.06 9.85 -3.08
CA ASN A 143 -14.32 9.85 -4.53
C ASN A 143 -15.81 9.68 -4.89
N ARG A 144 -16.63 9.15 -3.97
CA ARG A 144 -18.09 9.09 -4.15
C ARG A 144 -18.82 10.37 -3.76
N GLU A 145 -18.28 11.13 -2.82
CA GLU A 145 -18.83 12.45 -2.46
C GLU A 145 -18.68 13.43 -3.65
N GLU A 146 -17.53 13.40 -4.33
CA GLU A 146 -17.27 14.22 -5.53
C GLU A 146 -18.20 13.88 -6.72
N SER A 147 -18.51 12.60 -6.91
CA SER A 147 -19.44 12.14 -7.96
C SER A 147 -20.92 12.49 -7.71
N SER A 148 -21.25 13.02 -6.53
CA SER A 148 -22.62 13.39 -6.14
C SER A 148 -22.91 14.90 -6.18
N CYS A 149 -21.86 15.71 -6.38
CA CYS A 149 -21.94 17.17 -6.56
C CYS A 149 -21.63 17.63 -8.00
N SER A 150 -21.43 16.67 -8.93
CA SER A 150 -21.31 16.88 -10.37
C SER A 150 -22.58 16.41 -11.08
#